data_AF-A0A257JF16-F1
#
_entry.id   AF-A0A257JF16-F1
#
_cell.length_a   1.000
_cell.length_b   1.000
_cell.length_c   1.000
_cell.angle_alpha   90.00
_cell.angle_beta   90.00
_cell.angle_gamma   90.00
#
_symmetry.space_group_name_H-M   'P 1'
#
loop_
_entity.id
_entity.type
_entity.pdbx_description
1 polymer ?
#
loop_
_entity_poly.entity_id
_entity_poly.type
_entity_poly.pdbx_seq_one_letter_code
_entity_poly.pdbx_strand_id
1 'polypeptide(L)'
;AQAAALADALAAKPLQLEVAAARAELHLAQGAANAASQAVAALGDTLATLVNGDAPSGGHGRGEADPEPVALPLWVHLVAHRALQAAADHRAPAVLAAAQQLLRQRSAGIPDARARQDFLAVAEHRALATHGHAETHAAR
;
A
#
# COMPACT_ATOMS: atom_id res chain seq x y z
N ALA A 1 -33.07 2.85 -0.02
CA ALA A 1 -32.35 1.57 0.20
C ALA A 1 -31.03 1.52 -0.59
N GLN A 2 -31.03 1.74 -1.91
CA GLN A 2 -29.82 1.62 -2.75
C GLN A 2 -28.69 2.62 -2.43
N ALA A 3 -29.03 3.85 -2.04
CA ALA A 3 -28.03 4.86 -1.62
C ALA A 3 -27.36 4.54 -0.27
N ALA A 4 -28.08 3.88 0.65
CA ALA A 4 -27.53 3.44 1.94
C ALA A 4 -26.58 2.25 1.74
N ALA A 5 -26.96 1.29 0.89
CA ALA A 5 -26.08 0.17 0.52
C ALA A 5 -24.83 0.64 -0.24
N LEU A 6 -24.93 1.68 -1.07
CA LEU A 6 -23.76 2.30 -1.72
C LEU A 6 -22.88 3.02 -0.69
N ALA A 7 -23.46 3.72 0.27
CA ALA A 7 -22.71 4.34 1.36
C ALA A 7 -22.00 3.30 2.24
N ASP A 8 -22.64 2.16 2.54
CA ASP A 8 -22.04 1.05 3.28
C ASP A 8 -20.94 0.34 2.47
N ALA A 9 -21.11 0.20 1.15
CA ALA A 9 -20.08 -0.32 0.25
C ALA A 9 -18.89 0.64 0.11
N LEU A 10 -19.12 1.95 0.13
CA LEU A 10 -18.09 2.98 0.15
C LEU A 10 -17.43 3.14 1.54
N ALA A 11 -18.15 2.76 2.60
CA ALA A 11 -17.65 2.70 3.98
C ALA A 11 -16.82 1.44 4.25
N ALA A 12 -16.73 0.51 3.29
CA ALA A 12 -15.78 -0.58 3.36
C ALA A 12 -14.37 0.02 3.49
N LYS A 13 -13.74 -0.19 4.65
CA LYS A 13 -12.38 0.28 4.97
C LYS A 13 -11.34 0.06 3.85
N PRO A 14 -11.35 -1.04 3.06
CA PRO A 14 -10.40 -1.21 1.96
C PRO A 14 -10.51 -0.08 0.91
N LEU A 15 -11.74 0.32 0.57
CA LEU A 15 -11.97 1.43 -0.36
C LEU A 15 -11.54 2.77 0.23
N GLN A 16 -11.70 2.98 1.54
CA GLN A 16 -11.23 4.22 2.19
C GLN A 16 -9.70 4.36 2.10
N LEU A 17 -8.96 3.25 2.24
CA LEU A 17 -7.50 3.23 2.14
C LEU A 17 -7.04 3.49 0.70
N GLU A 18 -7.74 2.96 -0.29
CA GLU A 18 -7.52 3.27 -1.71
C GLU A 18 -7.81 4.74 -2.03
N VAL A 19 -8.92 5.29 -1.52
CA VAL A 19 -9.23 6.73 -1.70
C VAL A 19 -8.17 7.62 -1.06
N ALA A 20 -7.65 7.25 0.12
CA ALA A 20 -6.57 7.98 0.79
C ALA A 20 -5.28 7.96 -0.04
N ALA A 21 -4.91 6.80 -0.59
CA ALA A 21 -3.76 6.69 -1.50
C ALA A 21 -3.95 7.50 -2.78
N ALA A 22 -5.12 7.45 -3.42
CA ALA A 22 -5.40 8.23 -4.63
C ALA A 22 -5.28 9.75 -4.38
N ARG A 23 -5.72 10.23 -3.20
CA ARG A 23 -5.56 11.64 -2.80
C ARG A 23 -4.09 12.00 -2.59
N ALA A 24 -3.32 11.13 -1.94
CA ALA A 24 -1.89 11.34 -1.75
C ALA A 24 -1.14 11.42 -3.08
N GLU A 25 -1.48 10.55 -4.04
CA GLU A 25 -0.91 10.58 -5.38
C GLU A 25 -1.26 11.88 -6.13
N LEU A 26 -2.50 12.36 -6.01
CA LEU A 26 -2.89 13.65 -6.57
C LEU A 26 -2.08 14.81 -5.99
N HIS A 27 -1.88 14.85 -4.67
CA HIS A 27 -1.06 15.87 -4.04
C HIS A 27 0.39 15.84 -4.56
N LEU A 28 0.99 14.65 -4.69
CA LEU A 28 2.32 14.49 -5.25
C LEU A 28 2.40 14.96 -6.71
N ALA A 29 1.40 14.64 -7.53
CA ALA A 29 1.36 15.02 -8.94
C ALA A 29 1.17 16.53 -9.16
N GLN A 30 0.48 17.22 -8.24
CA GLN A 30 0.26 18.68 -8.32
C GLN A 30 1.50 19.51 -8.03
N GLY A 31 2.53 18.95 -7.37
CA GLY A 31 3.83 19.61 -7.19
C GLY A 31 3.81 20.89 -6.34
N ALA A 32 2.79 21.07 -5.49
CA ALA A 32 2.72 22.20 -4.56
C ALA A 32 3.88 22.17 -3.53
N ALA A 33 4.27 23.32 -3.00
CA ALA A 33 5.39 23.45 -2.04
C ALA A 33 5.24 22.58 -0.77
N ASN A 34 4.03 22.14 -0.45
CA ASN A 34 3.68 21.28 0.68
C ASN A 34 3.05 19.94 0.25
N ALA A 35 3.21 19.53 -1.01
CA ALA A 35 2.65 18.30 -1.58
C ALA A 35 2.99 17.05 -0.77
N ALA A 36 4.25 16.93 -0.33
CA ALA A 36 4.69 15.77 0.48
C ALA A 36 3.97 15.70 1.83
N SER A 37 3.89 16.83 2.56
CA SER A 37 3.17 16.89 3.84
C SER A 37 1.66 16.64 3.67
N GLN A 38 1.05 17.16 2.60
CA GLN A 38 -0.36 16.91 2.28
C GLN A 38 -0.61 15.45 1.92
N ALA A 39 0.30 14.82 1.17
CA ALA A 39 0.22 13.41 0.83
C ALA A 39 0.31 12.51 2.07
N VAL A 40 1.26 12.79 2.98
CA VAL A 40 1.37 12.07 4.27
C VAL A 40 0.13 12.28 5.13
N ALA A 41 -0.41 13.51 5.20
CA ALA A 41 -1.63 13.80 5.94
C ALA A 41 -2.86 13.09 5.34
N ALA A 42 -2.96 13.01 4.01
CA ALA A 42 -4.05 12.30 3.32
C ALA A 42 -4.04 10.79 3.59
N LEU A 43 -2.85 10.21 3.78
CA LEU A 43 -2.73 8.79 4.14
C LEU A 43 -3.19 8.52 5.57
N GLY A 44 -2.94 9.42 6.53
CA GLY A 44 -3.48 9.32 7.89
C GLY A 44 -3.32 7.94 8.52
N ASP A 45 -4.44 7.34 8.94
CA ASP A 45 -4.50 6.01 9.57
C ASP A 45 -4.03 4.87 8.65
N THR A 46 -4.04 5.07 7.32
CA THR A 46 -3.51 4.11 6.34
C THR A 46 -2.06 3.77 6.65
N LEU A 47 -1.26 4.74 7.09
CA LEU A 47 0.14 4.49 7.44
C LEU A 47 0.30 3.57 8.64
N ALA A 48 -0.58 3.66 9.63
CA ALA A 48 -0.55 2.76 10.78
C ALA A 48 -0.85 1.32 10.34
N THR A 49 -1.87 1.12 9.51
CA THR A 49 -2.22 -0.18 8.92
C THR A 49 -1.07 -0.75 8.09
N LEU A 50 -0.43 0.06 7.25
CA LEU A 50 0.66 -0.39 6.36
C LEU A 50 1.97 -0.70 7.11
N VAL A 51 2.27 0.04 8.19
CA VAL A 51 3.51 -0.14 8.97
C VAL A 51 3.40 -1.29 9.96
N ASN A 52 2.27 -1.40 10.66
CA ASN A 52 2.11 -2.40 11.71
C ASN A 52 1.67 -3.76 11.17
N GLY A 53 1.26 -3.83 9.89
CA GLY A 53 0.69 -5.05 9.33
C GLY A 53 -0.63 -5.44 9.99
N ASP A 54 -1.29 -4.48 10.68
CA ASP A 54 -2.61 -4.66 11.24
C ASP A 54 -3.58 -4.82 10.07
N ALA A 55 -3.79 -6.07 9.65
CA ALA A 55 -5.03 -6.47 9.01
C ALA A 55 -6.17 -5.82 9.79
N PRO A 56 -7.14 -5.16 9.14
CA PRO A 56 -8.28 -4.63 9.87
C PRO A 56 -8.92 -5.82 10.59
N SER A 57 -8.77 -5.86 11.91
CA SER A 57 -9.39 -6.86 12.75
C SER A 57 -10.89 -6.56 12.65
N GLY A 58 -11.54 -7.20 11.69
CA GLY A 58 -12.95 -7.47 11.74
C GLY A 58 -13.13 -8.42 12.91
N GLY A 59 -13.14 -7.88 14.13
CA GLY A 59 -13.64 -8.66 15.25
C GLY A 59 -15.03 -9.14 14.85
N HIS A 60 -15.30 -10.42 15.02
CA HIS A 60 -16.50 -10.97 15.64
C HIS A 60 -16.26 -12.48 15.86
N GLY A 61 -16.24 -12.88 17.14
CA GLY A 61 -16.72 -14.21 17.55
C GLY A 61 -15.74 -15.37 17.48
N ARG A 62 -15.57 -16.01 18.65
CA ARG A 62 -15.13 -17.39 18.89
C ARG A 62 -15.07 -18.30 17.64
N GLY A 63 -13.86 -18.73 17.28
CA GLY A 63 -13.62 -20.10 16.81
C GLY A 63 -13.72 -20.40 15.32
N GLU A 64 -13.81 -19.42 14.44
CA GLU A 64 -13.66 -19.62 12.99
C GLU A 64 -12.37 -18.92 12.50
N ALA A 65 -11.69 -19.57 11.55
CA ALA A 65 -10.39 -19.19 11.02
C ALA A 65 -10.28 -17.66 10.81
N ASP A 66 -9.21 -17.07 11.35
CA ASP A 66 -8.90 -15.64 11.21
C ASP A 66 -9.18 -15.20 9.77
N PRO A 67 -10.02 -14.17 9.54
CA PRO A 67 -10.22 -13.65 8.20
C PRO A 67 -8.85 -13.22 7.68
N GLU A 68 -8.44 -13.79 6.54
CA GLU A 68 -7.19 -13.43 5.89
C GLU A 68 -7.05 -11.90 5.90
N PRO A 69 -5.88 -11.37 6.26
CA PRO A 69 -5.61 -9.94 6.17
C PRO A 69 -6.11 -9.42 4.84
N VAL A 70 -7.00 -8.41 4.86
CA VAL A 70 -7.39 -7.73 3.63
C VAL A 70 -6.09 -7.23 2.99
N ALA A 71 -5.63 -7.96 1.97
CA ALA A 71 -4.35 -7.71 1.39
C ALA A 71 -4.52 -6.49 0.48
N LEU A 72 -4.12 -5.32 0.98
CA LEU A 72 -4.26 -4.07 0.24
C LEU A 72 -3.57 -4.15 -1.14
N PRO A 73 -4.06 -3.44 -2.15
CA PRO A 73 -3.40 -3.38 -3.44
C PRO A 73 -1.95 -2.87 -3.31
N LEU A 74 -1.02 -3.46 -4.09
CA LEU A 74 0.41 -3.09 -4.03
C LEU A 74 0.65 -1.61 -4.38
N TRP A 75 -0.23 -1.00 -5.18
CA TRP A 75 -0.16 0.41 -5.53
C TRP A 75 -0.36 1.33 -4.32
N VAL A 76 -1.19 0.94 -3.34
CA VAL A 76 -1.40 1.69 -2.09
C VAL A 76 -0.09 1.79 -1.29
N HIS A 77 0.63 0.67 -1.18
CA HIS A 77 1.94 0.64 -0.54
C HIS A 77 2.97 1.51 -1.28
N LEU A 78 2.96 1.47 -2.62
CA LEU A 78 3.87 2.26 -3.44
C LEU A 78 3.63 3.77 -3.28
N VAL A 79 2.37 4.21 -3.27
CA VAL A 79 2.02 5.62 -3.06
C VAL A 79 2.40 6.06 -1.65
N ALA A 80 2.13 5.24 -0.63
CA ALA A 80 2.52 5.53 0.74
C ALA A 80 4.04 5.67 0.88
N HIS A 81 4.81 4.76 0.29
CA HIS A 81 6.26 4.85 0.23
C HIS A 81 6.73 6.16 -0.43
N ARG A 82 6.19 6.52 -1.61
CA ARG A 82 6.56 7.76 -2.31
C ARG A 82 6.24 9.01 -1.50
N ALA A 83 5.09 9.05 -0.84
CA ALA A 83 4.69 10.17 0.02
C ALA A 83 5.65 10.32 1.21
N LEU A 84 5.96 9.22 1.89
CA LEU A 84 6.91 9.21 3.01
C LEU A 84 8.32 9.59 2.57
N GLN A 85 8.79 9.06 1.44
CA GLN A 85 10.11 9.37 0.88
C GLN A 85 10.21 10.85 0.53
N ALA A 86 9.20 11.42 -0.14
CA ALA A 86 9.15 12.84 -0.47
C ALA A 86 9.12 13.74 0.78
N ALA A 87 8.58 13.24 1.89
CA ALA A 87 8.56 13.93 3.18
C ALA A 87 9.80 13.66 4.06
N ALA A 88 10.78 12.87 3.58
CA ALA A 88 11.92 12.38 4.35
C ALA A 88 11.52 11.70 5.68
N ASP A 89 10.40 10.98 5.67
CA ASP A 89 9.86 10.30 6.85
C ASP A 89 10.57 8.95 7.09
N HIS A 90 11.00 8.72 8.33
CA HIS A 90 11.74 7.52 8.76
C HIS A 90 10.97 6.20 8.58
N ARG A 91 9.64 6.25 8.39
CA ARG A 91 8.81 5.05 8.16
C ARG A 91 8.89 4.54 6.72
N ALA A 92 9.44 5.32 5.77
CA ALA A 92 9.49 4.94 4.36
C ALA A 92 10.14 3.55 4.11
N PRO A 93 11.28 3.20 4.73
CA PRO A 93 11.91 1.89 4.53
C PRO A 93 11.04 0.73 5.03
N ALA A 94 10.31 0.90 6.14
CA ALA A 94 9.42 -0.13 6.68
C ALA A 94 8.25 -0.42 5.74
N VAL A 95 7.63 0.63 5.18
CA VAL A 95 6.54 0.49 4.20
C VAL A 95 7.04 -0.18 2.92
N LEU A 96 8.26 0.16 2.47
CA LEU A 96 8.87 -0.47 1.30
C LEU A 96 9.13 -1.96 1.53
N ALA A 97 9.70 -2.33 2.68
CA ALA A 97 9.97 -3.72 3.03
C ALA A 97 8.68 -4.55 3.07
N ALA A 98 7.61 -4.01 3.66
CA ALA A 98 6.28 -4.64 3.69
C ALA A 98 5.73 -4.85 2.27
N ALA A 99 5.83 -3.83 1.41
CA ALA A 99 5.39 -3.89 0.02
C ALA A 99 6.14 -4.97 -0.79
N GLN A 100 7.46 -5.07 -0.58
CA GLN A 100 8.30 -6.08 -1.23
C GLN A 100 7.99 -7.50 -0.74
N GLN A 101 7.73 -7.67 0.56
CA GLN A 101 7.31 -8.95 1.11
C GLN A 101 5.96 -9.39 0.51
N LEU A 102 4.99 -8.48 0.44
CA LEU A 102 3.69 -8.76 -0.17
C LEU A 102 3.82 -9.10 -1.66
N LEU A 103 4.66 -8.39 -2.41
CA LEU A 103 4.96 -8.69 -3.82
C LEU A 103 5.53 -10.11 -3.98
N ARG A 104 6.51 -10.48 -3.13
CA ARG A 104 7.09 -11.84 -3.13
C ARG A 104 6.03 -12.89 -2.82
N GLN A 105 5.24 -12.71 -1.76
CA GLN A 105 4.17 -13.64 -1.37
C GLN A 105 3.15 -13.84 -2.49
N ARG A 106 2.65 -12.74 -3.09
CA ARG A 106 1.69 -12.82 -4.21
C ARG A 106 2.28 -13.50 -5.43
N SER A 107 3.53 -13.15 -5.80
CA SER A 107 4.19 -13.77 -6.96
C SER A 107 4.45 -15.26 -6.77
N ALA A 108 4.78 -15.69 -5.55
CA ALA A 108 4.98 -17.09 -5.20
C ALA A 108 3.68 -17.91 -5.28
N GLY A 109 2.54 -17.26 -5.00
CA GLY A 109 1.21 -17.86 -5.16
C GLY A 109 0.74 -18.04 -6.60
N ILE A 110 1.45 -17.51 -7.61
CA ILE A 110 1.08 -17.67 -9.02
C ILE A 110 1.83 -18.88 -9.61
N PRO A 111 1.17 -20.03 -9.83
CA PRO A 111 1.84 -21.26 -10.28
C PRO A 111 2.34 -21.15 -11.73
N ASP A 112 1.55 -20.51 -12.60
CA ASP A 112 1.90 -20.34 -14.01
C ASP A 112 3.04 -19.31 -14.19
N ALA A 113 4.10 -19.73 -14.87
CA ALA A 113 5.30 -18.91 -15.04
C ALA A 113 5.04 -17.66 -15.90
N ARG A 114 4.16 -17.75 -16.90
CA ARG A 114 3.84 -16.63 -17.79
C ARG A 114 2.97 -15.61 -17.05
N ALA A 115 1.94 -16.07 -16.35
CA ALA A 115 1.10 -15.22 -15.51
C ALA A 115 1.92 -14.53 -14.41
N ARG A 116 2.92 -15.21 -13.83
CA ARG A 116 3.82 -14.61 -12.86
C ARG A 116 4.70 -13.53 -13.48
N GLN A 117 5.22 -13.75 -14.69
CA GLN A 117 5.97 -12.73 -15.43
C GLN A 117 5.11 -11.52 -15.75
N ASP A 118 3.89 -11.73 -16.26
CA ASP A 118 2.96 -10.65 -16.60
C ASP A 118 2.55 -9.87 -15.34
N PHE A 119 2.33 -10.56 -14.22
CA PHE A 119 2.11 -9.93 -12.91
C PHE A 119 3.30 -9.05 -12.49
N LEU A 120 4.53 -9.55 -12.58
CA LEU A 120 5.72 -8.76 -12.23
C LEU A 120 6.02 -7.63 -13.23
N ALA A 121 5.46 -7.68 -14.45
CA ALA A 121 5.67 -6.66 -15.48
C ALA A 121 4.83 -5.38 -15.26
N VAL A 122 3.81 -5.43 -14.40
CA VAL A 122 3.02 -4.27 -13.97
C VAL A 122 3.94 -3.16 -13.43
N ALA A 123 3.72 -1.91 -13.82
CA ALA A 123 4.65 -0.80 -13.58
C ALA A 123 4.94 -0.60 -12.09
N GLU A 124 3.92 -0.69 -11.25
CA GLU A 124 3.98 -0.54 -9.80
C GLU A 124 4.78 -1.69 -9.17
N HIS A 125 4.60 -2.91 -9.67
CA HIS A 125 5.32 -4.09 -9.17
C HIS A 125 6.80 -4.03 -9.53
N ARG A 126 7.12 -3.60 -10.76
CA ARG A 126 8.52 -3.33 -11.16
C ARG A 126 9.15 -2.24 -10.33
N ALA A 127 8.40 -1.18 -10.01
CA ALA A 127 8.90 -0.11 -9.15
C ALA A 127 9.25 -0.68 -7.77
N LEU A 128 8.38 -1.46 -7.14
CA LEU A 128 8.66 -2.08 -5.84
C LEU A 128 9.85 -3.04 -5.86
N ALA A 129 10.03 -3.79 -6.95
CA ALA A 129 11.14 -4.72 -7.12
C ALA A 129 12.50 -4.03 -7.30
N THR A 130 12.53 -2.83 -7.90
CA THR A 130 13.77 -2.10 -8.22
C THR A 130 14.31 -1.26 -7.06
N HIS A 131 13.45 -0.78 -6.15
CA HIS A 131 13.87 0.08 -5.03
C HIS A 131 14.79 -0.59 -3.99
N GLY A 132 14.92 -1.93 -4.00
CA GLY A 132 15.83 -2.66 -3.11
C GLY A 132 17.32 -2.61 -3.48
N HIS A 133 17.70 -2.02 -4.63
CA HIS A 133 19.10 -2.00 -5.10
C HIS A 133 19.84 -0.68 -4.86
N ALA A 134 19.14 0.39 -4.44
CA ALA A 134 19.75 1.73 -4.36
C ALA A 134 20.50 2.00 -3.05
N GLU A 135 20.30 1.21 -1.99
CA GLU A 135 20.86 1.51 -0.66
C GLU A 135 22.16 0.75 -0.33
N THR A 136 22.62 -0.18 -1.18
CA THR A 136 23.83 -0.97 -0.88
C THR A 136 25.14 -0.37 -1.42
N HIS A 137 25.10 0.80 -2.09
CA HIS A 137 26.29 1.41 -2.70
C HIS A 137 26.73 2.75 -2.10
N ALA A 138 26.08 3.23 -1.03
CA ALA A 138 26.42 4.48 -0.34
C ALA A 138 27.15 4.28 1.01
N ALA A 139 27.87 3.17 1.16
CA ALA A 139 28.85 2.97 2.23
C ALA A 139 30.21 2.62 1.62
N ARG A 140 30.95 3.63 1.19
CA ARG A 140 32.38 3.59 0.92
C ARG A 140 33.03 4.86 1.45
#